data_AF-A0A929ZGH7-F1
#
_entry.id   AF-A0A929ZGH7-F1
#
_cell.length_a   1.000
_cell.length_b   1.000
_cell.length_c   1.000
_cell.angle_alpha   90.00
_cell.angle_beta   90.00
_cell.angle_gamma   90.00
#
_symmetry.space_group_name_H-M   'P 1'
#
loop_
_entity.id
_entity.type
_entity.pdbx_description
1 polymer ?
#
loop_
_entity_poly.entity_id
_entity_poly.type
_entity_poly.pdbx_seq_one_letter_code
_entity_poly.pdbx_strand_id
1 'polypeptide(L)'
;TRFVATSATRDASNSADFVRQIKAVIGVEPEVVVGTEEASLSFNGAVSGLGESVTAPMLVVDIGGGSTELVLGSTRVEQAISIDMGAVRVTEKFFSHVDPAGGVPVEDQERAITWIDEQLDGAEKSVDLARVRSLVGVAGTVTTLTAQALGLTSYQPERIHGARLSAAQFEEAVRFMVDQPTSVKALLGFMPEGREDVIAAGALIWSRIVTRVLARAQAAGHPIEQVVTSEHDILDGIAQAMI
;
A
#
# COMPACT_ATOMS: atom_id res chain seq x y z
N THR A 1 28.00 -0.89 -1.13
CA THR A 1 26.90 -0.27 -0.35
C THR A 1 26.29 0.81 -1.19
N ARG A 2 25.00 0.71 -1.54
CA ARG A 2 24.24 1.80 -2.15
C ARG A 2 23.54 2.60 -1.05
N PHE A 3 23.42 3.90 -1.21
CA PHE A 3 22.54 4.75 -0.41
C PHE A 3 21.58 5.41 -1.38
N VAL A 4 20.30 5.06 -1.34
CA VAL A 4 19.30 5.60 -2.27
C VAL A 4 18.51 6.70 -1.60
N ALA A 5 18.36 7.82 -2.30
CA ALA A 5 17.53 8.94 -1.90
C ALA A 5 16.37 9.11 -2.90
N THR A 6 15.14 9.18 -2.39
CA THR A 6 13.91 9.16 -3.20
C THR A 6 13.32 10.56 -3.38
N SER A 7 12.01 10.65 -3.67
CA SER A 7 11.25 11.87 -3.97
C SER A 7 11.55 13.05 -3.04
N ALA A 8 11.54 12.85 -1.72
CA ALA A 8 11.79 13.93 -0.76
C ALA A 8 13.15 14.62 -0.96
N THR A 9 14.18 13.88 -1.38
CA THR A 9 15.49 14.47 -1.70
C THR A 9 15.53 15.08 -3.10
N ARG A 10 14.79 14.54 -4.07
CA ARG A 10 14.66 15.15 -5.40
C ARG A 10 14.01 16.52 -5.35
N ASP A 11 12.95 16.65 -4.55
CA ASP A 11 12.10 17.84 -4.53
C ASP A 11 12.63 18.94 -3.59
N ALA A 12 13.58 18.59 -2.73
CA ALA A 12 14.21 19.53 -1.81
C ALA A 12 15.12 20.53 -2.55
N SER A 13 14.82 21.83 -2.40
CA SER A 13 15.65 22.91 -2.97
C SER A 13 17.10 22.92 -2.48
N ASN A 14 17.38 22.30 -1.32
CA ASN A 14 18.69 22.14 -0.70
C ASN A 14 19.25 20.71 -0.80
N SER A 15 18.76 19.90 -1.75
CA SER A 15 19.17 18.50 -1.93
C SER A 15 20.67 18.30 -2.06
N ALA A 16 21.35 19.18 -2.82
CA ALA A 16 22.80 19.13 -2.98
C ALA A 16 23.55 19.31 -1.64
N ASP A 17 23.01 20.09 -0.71
CA ASP A 17 23.61 20.31 0.61
C ASP A 17 23.43 19.08 1.49
N PHE A 18 22.23 18.48 1.44
CA PHE A 18 21.93 17.21 2.11
C PHE A 18 22.87 16.09 1.63
N VAL A 19 23.01 15.90 0.31
CA VAL A 19 23.90 14.88 -0.30
C VAL A 19 25.34 15.07 0.16
N ARG A 20 25.86 16.31 0.17
CA ARG A 20 27.22 16.61 0.63
C ARG A 20 27.41 16.29 2.12
N GLN A 21 26.44 16.65 2.96
CA GLN A 21 26.51 16.38 4.40
C GLN A 21 26.49 14.88 4.69
N ILE A 22 25.60 14.12 4.05
CA ILE A 22 25.56 12.65 4.20
C ILE A 22 26.89 12.04 3.76
N LYS A 23 27.42 12.40 2.58
CA LYS A 23 28.72 11.91 2.11
C LYS A 23 29.86 12.20 3.09
N ALA A 24 29.86 13.38 3.72
CA ALA A 24 30.87 13.73 4.72
C ALA A 24 30.79 12.89 6.01
N VAL A 25 29.59 12.42 6.38
CA VAL A 25 29.36 11.62 7.61
C VAL A 25 29.58 10.12 7.36
N ILE A 26 28.97 9.56 6.31
CA ILE A 26 28.95 8.11 6.08
C ILE A 26 29.91 7.64 4.97
N GLY A 27 30.57 8.56 4.26
CA GLY A 27 31.52 8.24 3.18
C GLY A 27 30.89 7.71 1.89
N VAL A 28 29.56 7.58 1.84
CA VAL A 28 28.78 7.12 0.68
C VAL A 28 28.00 8.31 0.14
N GLU A 29 28.04 8.52 -1.17
CA GLU A 29 27.26 9.56 -1.85
C GLU A 29 25.84 9.05 -2.11
N PRO A 30 24.79 9.72 -1.60
CA PRO A 30 23.41 9.36 -1.91
C PRO A 30 23.13 9.40 -3.41
N GLU A 31 22.67 8.28 -3.95
CA GLU A 31 22.14 8.17 -5.31
C GLU A 31 20.69 8.66 -5.31
N VAL A 32 20.48 9.84 -5.87
CA VAL A 32 19.13 10.38 -6.06
C VAL A 32 18.52 9.69 -7.28
N VAL A 33 17.77 8.61 -7.05
CA VAL A 33 17.17 7.80 -8.13
C VAL A 33 16.09 8.59 -8.83
N VAL A 34 15.92 8.39 -10.14
CA VAL A 34 14.80 8.99 -10.88
C VAL A 34 13.51 8.24 -10.57
N GLY A 35 12.35 8.91 -10.66
CA GLY A 35 11.07 8.32 -10.24
C GLY A 35 10.69 7.00 -10.93
N THR A 36 11.13 6.79 -12.17
CA THR A 36 10.93 5.51 -12.89
C THR A 36 11.81 4.38 -12.36
N GLU A 37 13.03 4.68 -11.93
CA GLU A 37 13.92 3.70 -11.27
C GLU A 37 13.39 3.37 -9.88
N GLU A 38 12.95 4.38 -9.12
CA GLU A 38 12.31 4.20 -7.82
C GLU A 38 11.09 3.26 -7.92
N ALA A 39 10.18 3.53 -8.87
CA ALA A 39 9.02 2.68 -9.09
C ALA A 39 9.41 1.23 -9.46
N SER A 40 10.49 1.05 -10.23
CA SER A 40 10.98 -0.27 -10.60
C SER A 40 11.59 -1.01 -9.41
N LEU A 41 12.38 -0.33 -8.58
CA LEU A 41 12.95 -0.89 -7.36
C LEU A 41 11.86 -1.26 -6.36
N SER A 42 10.88 -0.38 -6.11
CA SER A 42 9.74 -0.67 -5.23
C SER A 42 8.92 -1.85 -5.74
N PHE A 43 8.61 -1.90 -7.04
CA PHE A 43 7.86 -3.02 -7.62
C PHE A 43 8.61 -4.35 -7.46
N ASN A 44 9.89 -4.38 -7.83
CA ASN A 44 10.70 -5.60 -7.75
C ASN A 44 10.91 -6.06 -6.29
N GLY A 45 11.12 -5.11 -5.38
CA GLY A 45 11.18 -5.38 -3.95
C GLY A 45 9.87 -5.97 -3.43
N ALA A 46 8.73 -5.33 -3.73
CA ALA A 46 7.41 -5.81 -3.33
C ALA A 46 7.10 -7.24 -3.77
N VAL A 47 7.52 -7.64 -4.97
CA VAL A 47 7.29 -9.00 -5.49
C VAL A 47 8.43 -9.98 -5.17
N SER A 48 9.52 -9.49 -4.59
CA SER A 48 10.65 -10.30 -4.12
C SER A 48 10.17 -11.35 -3.12
N GLY A 49 10.62 -12.59 -3.28
CA GLY A 49 10.33 -13.67 -2.34
C GLY A 49 8.92 -14.28 -2.47
N LEU A 50 8.02 -13.70 -3.26
CA LEU A 50 6.66 -14.23 -3.44
C LEU A 50 6.62 -15.48 -4.33
N GLY A 51 7.59 -15.66 -5.23
CA GLY A 51 7.78 -16.86 -6.03
C GLY A 51 6.54 -17.26 -6.83
N GLU A 52 6.16 -18.55 -6.78
CA GLU A 52 4.97 -19.11 -7.44
C GLU A 52 3.64 -18.62 -6.85
N SER A 53 3.66 -17.83 -5.77
CA SER A 53 2.45 -17.30 -5.12
C SER A 53 1.78 -16.21 -5.94
N VAL A 54 2.48 -15.63 -6.92
CA VAL A 54 1.99 -14.54 -7.78
C VAL A 54 2.16 -14.89 -9.24
N THR A 55 1.17 -14.51 -10.05
CA THR A 55 1.15 -14.67 -11.50
C THR A 55 1.15 -13.30 -12.16
N ALA A 56 2.03 -13.10 -13.13
CA ALA A 56 2.08 -11.88 -13.92
C ALA A 56 0.94 -11.78 -14.95
N PRO A 57 0.44 -10.58 -15.29
CA PRO A 57 0.81 -9.29 -14.70
C PRO A 57 0.30 -9.11 -13.27
N MET A 58 1.15 -8.58 -12.40
CA MET A 58 0.84 -8.29 -10.99
C MET A 58 0.53 -6.81 -10.84
N LEU A 59 -0.48 -6.49 -10.04
CA LEU A 59 -0.68 -5.14 -9.54
C LEU A 59 -0.10 -5.06 -8.14
N VAL A 60 0.97 -4.27 -7.98
CA VAL A 60 1.49 -3.87 -6.67
C VAL A 60 0.80 -2.58 -6.26
N VAL A 61 0.34 -2.53 -5.02
CA VAL A 61 -0.38 -1.39 -4.45
C VAL A 61 0.27 -0.99 -3.13
N ASP A 62 0.72 0.25 -3.07
CA ASP A 62 1.25 0.87 -1.85
C ASP A 62 0.25 1.92 -1.37
N ILE A 63 -0.21 1.79 -0.12
CA ILE A 63 -1.11 2.77 0.50
C ILE A 63 -0.30 3.52 1.56
N GLY A 64 0.12 4.73 1.18
CA GLY A 64 0.75 5.68 2.07
C GLY A 64 -0.25 6.54 2.85
N GLY A 65 0.29 7.51 3.59
CA GLY A 65 -0.52 8.51 4.28
C GLY A 65 -1.14 9.54 3.32
N GLY A 66 -0.36 10.01 2.35
CA GLY A 66 -0.77 11.06 1.40
C GLY A 66 -1.23 10.55 0.04
N SER A 67 -0.65 9.45 -0.44
CA SER A 67 -0.90 8.89 -1.76
C SER A 67 -1.14 7.38 -1.71
N THR A 68 -1.62 6.84 -2.83
CA THR A 68 -1.64 5.41 -3.14
C THR A 68 -1.03 5.20 -4.52
N GLU A 69 -0.06 4.30 -4.61
CA GLU A 69 0.57 3.91 -5.87
C GLU A 69 -0.05 2.63 -6.40
N LEU A 70 -0.42 2.62 -7.68
CA LEU A 70 -0.85 1.43 -8.42
C LEU A 70 0.20 1.13 -9.50
N VAL A 71 0.87 -0.01 -9.40
CA VAL A 71 1.95 -0.39 -10.31
C VAL A 71 1.66 -1.76 -10.92
N LEU A 72 1.30 -1.77 -12.20
CA LEU A 72 1.09 -3.00 -12.97
C LEU A 72 2.39 -3.38 -13.68
N GLY A 73 2.82 -4.62 -13.49
CA GLY A 73 4.04 -5.11 -14.11
C GLY A 73 4.14 -6.62 -14.18
N SER A 74 5.16 -7.08 -14.87
CA SER A 74 5.52 -8.50 -14.99
C SER A 74 6.94 -8.71 -14.50
N THR A 75 7.92 -8.65 -15.40
CA THR A 75 9.36 -8.61 -15.06
C THR A 75 9.89 -7.18 -14.96
N ARG A 76 9.06 -6.20 -15.32
CA ARG A 76 9.30 -4.76 -15.22
C ARG A 76 7.97 -4.06 -15.00
N VAL A 77 8.05 -2.81 -14.55
CA VAL A 77 6.89 -1.91 -14.52
C VAL A 77 6.40 -1.67 -15.95
N GLU A 78 5.10 -1.84 -16.18
CA GLU A 78 4.45 -1.61 -17.47
C GLU A 78 3.55 -0.38 -17.44
N GLN A 79 2.79 -0.21 -16.35
CA GLN A 79 1.92 0.93 -16.12
C GLN A 79 1.99 1.29 -14.64
N ALA A 80 2.02 2.59 -14.35
CA ALA A 80 2.06 3.06 -12.98
C ALA A 80 1.32 4.39 -12.85
N ILE A 81 0.69 4.60 -11.71
CA ILE A 81 0.12 5.89 -11.31
C ILE A 81 0.25 6.07 -9.80
N SER A 82 0.60 7.27 -9.36
CA SER A 82 0.44 7.70 -7.97
C SER A 82 -0.80 8.59 -7.89
N ILE A 83 -1.69 8.23 -6.96
CA ILE A 83 -2.98 8.88 -6.75
C ILE A 83 -2.88 9.64 -5.43
N ASP A 84 -3.28 10.91 -5.38
CA ASP A 84 -3.40 11.69 -4.15
C ASP A 84 -4.57 11.19 -3.27
N MET A 85 -4.45 9.95 -2.79
CA MET A 85 -5.45 9.19 -2.05
C MET A 85 -4.72 8.29 -1.04
N GLY A 86 -4.30 8.85 0.09
CA GLY A 86 -3.69 8.08 1.18
C GLY A 86 -4.57 8.05 2.43
N ALA A 87 -4.19 7.21 3.39
CA ALA A 87 -4.95 6.99 4.63
C ALA A 87 -5.14 8.30 5.43
N VAL A 88 -4.07 9.08 5.63
CA VAL A 88 -4.13 10.37 6.33
C VAL A 88 -5.01 11.36 5.55
N ARG A 89 -4.82 11.45 4.23
CA ARG A 89 -5.56 12.39 3.38
C ARG A 89 -7.07 12.12 3.41
N VAL A 90 -7.47 10.86 3.33
CA VAL A 90 -8.88 10.47 3.42
C VAL A 90 -9.43 10.74 4.83
N THR A 91 -8.67 10.43 5.88
CA THR A 91 -9.07 10.77 7.26
C THR A 91 -9.25 12.28 7.44
N GLU A 92 -8.31 13.11 7.02
CA GLU A 92 -8.42 14.57 7.11
C GLU A 92 -9.62 15.11 6.34
N LYS A 93 -9.90 14.52 5.18
CA LYS A 93 -10.96 14.99 4.29
C LYS A 93 -12.36 14.57 4.75
N PHE A 94 -12.51 13.38 5.31
CA PHE A 94 -13.82 12.78 5.59
C PHE A 94 -14.05 12.46 7.06
N PHE A 95 -13.01 12.13 7.83
CA PHE A 95 -13.15 11.59 9.20
C PHE A 95 -12.63 12.52 10.30
N SER A 96 -12.13 13.71 9.97
CA SER A 96 -11.58 14.67 10.93
C SER A 96 -12.57 15.10 12.03
N HIS A 97 -13.87 14.91 11.80
CA HIS A 97 -14.96 15.27 12.70
C HIS A 97 -15.62 14.06 13.36
N VAL A 98 -15.18 12.85 13.03
CA VAL A 98 -15.72 11.59 13.56
C VAL A 98 -15.28 11.43 15.01
N ASP A 99 -16.21 11.04 15.88
CA ASP A 99 -15.92 10.76 17.29
C ASP A 99 -15.08 9.46 17.43
N PRO A 100 -13.84 9.52 17.97
CA PRO A 100 -12.98 8.35 18.12
C PRO A 100 -13.51 7.31 19.12
N ALA A 101 -14.54 7.64 19.92
CA ALA A 101 -15.19 6.71 20.82
C ALA A 101 -16.09 5.68 20.11
N GLY A 102 -16.38 5.89 18.82
CA GLY A 102 -17.14 4.98 17.97
C GLY A 102 -16.38 4.54 16.71
N GLY A 103 -17.03 3.70 15.90
CA GLY A 103 -16.60 3.46 14.53
C GLY A 103 -16.93 4.64 13.61
N VAL A 104 -16.44 4.58 12.37
CA VAL A 104 -16.75 5.60 11.35
C VAL A 104 -18.25 5.51 11.00
N PRO A 105 -19.03 6.61 11.08
CA PRO A 105 -20.43 6.62 10.69
C PRO A 105 -20.63 6.19 9.22
N VAL A 106 -21.71 5.47 8.94
CA VAL A 106 -22.00 4.93 7.59
C VAL A 106 -22.02 6.04 6.54
N GLU A 107 -22.60 7.20 6.83
CA GLU A 107 -22.64 8.33 5.90
C GLU A 107 -21.23 8.84 5.52
N ASP A 108 -20.30 8.87 6.48
CA ASP A 108 -18.92 9.25 6.22
C ASP A 108 -18.17 8.18 5.43
N GLN A 109 -18.42 6.90 5.72
CA GLN A 109 -17.90 5.79 4.92
C GLN A 109 -18.36 5.93 3.46
N GLU A 110 -19.64 6.16 3.22
CA GLU A 110 -20.21 6.29 1.87
C GLU A 110 -19.63 7.48 1.10
N ARG A 111 -19.44 8.62 1.78
CA ARG A 111 -18.78 9.80 1.19
C ARG A 111 -17.33 9.52 0.82
N ALA A 112 -16.58 8.86 1.71
CA ALA A 112 -15.20 8.47 1.44
C ALA A 112 -15.11 7.45 0.30
N ILE A 113 -15.96 6.42 0.30
CA ILE A 113 -16.04 5.39 -0.74
C ILE A 113 -16.35 6.02 -2.10
N THR A 114 -17.33 6.91 -2.18
CA THR A 114 -17.68 7.61 -3.42
C THR A 114 -16.48 8.35 -3.98
N TRP A 115 -15.77 9.11 -3.13
CA TRP A 115 -14.60 9.86 -3.55
C TRP A 115 -13.41 8.97 -3.94
N ILE A 116 -13.17 7.87 -3.20
CA ILE A 116 -12.16 6.86 -3.53
C ILE A 116 -12.47 6.25 -4.90
N ASP A 117 -13.73 5.88 -5.16
CA ASP A 117 -14.14 5.32 -6.43
C ASP A 117 -13.95 6.30 -7.59
N GLU A 118 -14.20 7.59 -7.40
CA GLU A 118 -13.88 8.64 -8.39
C GLU A 118 -12.37 8.73 -8.68
N GLN A 119 -11.52 8.57 -7.66
CA GLN A 119 -10.07 8.55 -7.86
C GLN A 119 -9.64 7.30 -8.66
N LEU A 120 -10.24 6.14 -8.35
CA LEU A 120 -10.00 4.89 -9.07
C LEU A 120 -10.48 4.95 -10.52
N ASP A 121 -11.62 5.59 -10.79
CA ASP A 121 -12.11 5.83 -12.17
C ASP A 121 -11.09 6.67 -12.99
N GLY A 122 -10.41 7.62 -12.33
CA GLY A 122 -9.30 8.36 -12.92
C GLY A 122 -8.07 7.48 -13.17
N ALA A 123 -7.72 6.63 -12.21
CA ALA A 123 -6.56 5.75 -12.28
C ALA A 123 -6.67 4.66 -13.35
N GLU A 124 -7.87 4.11 -13.59
CA GLU A 124 -8.15 3.12 -14.64
C GLU A 124 -7.83 3.65 -16.06
N LYS A 125 -7.65 4.97 -16.24
CA LYS A 125 -7.18 5.55 -17.51
C LYS A 125 -5.69 5.36 -17.77
N SER A 126 -4.92 5.11 -16.71
CA SER A 126 -3.46 4.95 -16.76
C SER A 126 -3.02 3.50 -16.49
N VAL A 127 -3.80 2.76 -15.69
CA VAL A 127 -3.53 1.37 -15.32
C VAL A 127 -4.72 0.48 -15.68
N ASP A 128 -4.46 -0.51 -16.53
CA ASP A 128 -5.46 -1.48 -16.98
C ASP A 128 -5.65 -2.61 -15.97
N LEU A 129 -6.59 -2.40 -15.04
CA LEU A 129 -6.92 -3.37 -14.00
C LEU A 129 -7.48 -4.68 -14.56
N ALA A 130 -7.98 -4.71 -15.81
CA ALA A 130 -8.47 -5.93 -16.43
C ALA A 130 -7.34 -6.88 -16.82
N ARG A 131 -6.06 -6.45 -16.82
CA ARG A 131 -4.91 -7.32 -17.09
C ARG A 131 -4.35 -8.01 -15.85
N VAL A 132 -4.81 -7.64 -14.66
CA VAL A 132 -4.26 -8.12 -13.39
C VAL A 132 -4.53 -9.62 -13.21
N ARG A 133 -3.48 -10.37 -12.88
CA ARG A 133 -3.51 -11.80 -12.57
C ARG A 133 -3.19 -12.08 -11.10
N SER A 134 -2.55 -11.13 -10.42
CA SER A 134 -2.33 -11.18 -8.97
C SER A 134 -2.31 -9.78 -8.40
N LEU A 135 -2.97 -9.59 -7.25
CA LEU A 135 -3.01 -8.34 -6.51
C LEU A 135 -2.11 -8.46 -5.29
N VAL A 136 -1.10 -7.61 -5.21
CA VAL A 136 -0.11 -7.56 -4.13
C VAL A 136 -0.27 -6.22 -3.42
N GLY A 137 -0.61 -6.25 -2.14
CA GLY A 137 -0.63 -5.06 -1.29
C GLY A 137 0.65 -4.98 -0.45
N VAL A 138 1.19 -3.78 -0.32
CA VAL A 138 2.36 -3.49 0.52
C VAL A 138 2.04 -2.41 1.55
N ALA A 139 3.04 -2.12 2.38
CA ALA A 139 3.03 -1.07 3.39
C ALA A 139 1.99 -1.28 4.50
N GLY A 140 2.00 -0.30 5.40
CA GLY A 140 1.43 -0.40 6.73
C GLY A 140 -0.05 -0.75 6.82
N THR A 141 -0.86 -0.22 5.91
CA THR A 141 -2.30 -0.48 5.90
C THR A 141 -2.60 -1.94 5.58
N VAL A 142 -1.98 -2.47 4.52
CA VAL A 142 -2.23 -3.84 4.08
C VAL A 142 -1.69 -4.83 5.12
N THR A 143 -0.49 -4.60 5.64
CA THR A 143 0.13 -5.51 6.62
C THR A 143 -0.64 -5.56 7.94
N THR A 144 -1.19 -4.42 8.38
CA THR A 144 -2.07 -4.33 9.56
C THR A 144 -3.39 -5.08 9.35
N LEU A 145 -4.02 -4.92 8.18
CA LEU A 145 -5.27 -5.62 7.85
C LEU A 145 -5.04 -7.12 7.70
N THR A 146 -3.90 -7.52 7.16
CA THR A 146 -3.49 -8.92 7.07
C THR A 146 -3.26 -9.53 8.45
N ALA A 147 -2.56 -8.82 9.35
CA ALA A 147 -2.40 -9.26 10.73
C ALA A 147 -3.74 -9.43 11.46
N GLN A 148 -4.68 -8.50 11.26
CA GLN A 148 -6.04 -8.60 11.78
C GLN A 148 -6.77 -9.84 11.22
N ALA A 149 -6.74 -10.05 9.89
CA ALA A 149 -7.40 -11.18 9.25
C ALA A 149 -6.81 -12.54 9.68
N LEU A 150 -5.53 -12.58 10.03
CA LEU A 150 -4.85 -13.77 10.55
C LEU A 150 -5.04 -13.98 12.06
N GLY A 151 -5.75 -13.08 12.74
CA GLY A 151 -5.99 -13.14 14.18
C GLY A 151 -4.70 -13.00 15.01
N LEU A 152 -3.74 -12.21 14.53
CA LEU A 152 -2.48 -12.00 15.25
C LEU A 152 -2.68 -11.13 16.48
N THR A 153 -1.88 -11.36 17.52
CA THR A 153 -1.83 -10.52 18.73
C THR A 153 -0.61 -9.60 18.76
N SER A 154 0.36 -9.84 17.87
CA SER A 154 1.64 -9.11 17.76
C SER A 154 2.11 -9.15 16.31
N TYR A 155 2.99 -8.21 15.94
CA TYR A 155 3.55 -8.15 14.59
C TYR A 155 4.43 -9.38 14.30
N GLN A 156 4.08 -10.16 13.29
CA GLN A 156 4.78 -11.40 12.88
C GLN A 156 5.06 -11.35 11.37
N PRO A 157 6.17 -10.72 10.93
CA PRO A 157 6.50 -10.53 9.51
C PRO A 157 6.48 -11.85 8.73
N GLU A 158 6.95 -12.93 9.32
CA GLU A 158 7.02 -14.27 8.72
C GLU A 158 5.65 -14.90 8.45
N ARG A 159 4.61 -14.41 9.11
CA ARG A 159 3.21 -14.82 8.84
C ARG A 159 2.48 -13.84 7.94
N ILE A 160 2.93 -12.60 7.87
CA ILE A 160 2.32 -11.52 7.08
C ILE A 160 2.86 -11.53 5.65
N HIS A 161 4.17 -11.64 5.47
CA HIS A 161 4.80 -11.72 4.16
C HIS A 161 4.33 -12.96 3.40
N GLY A 162 3.85 -12.77 2.17
CA GLY A 162 3.32 -13.85 1.33
C GLY A 162 1.96 -14.39 1.77
N ALA A 163 1.33 -13.81 2.81
CA ALA A 163 0.00 -14.22 3.24
C ALA A 163 -1.01 -14.03 2.11
N ARG A 164 -1.86 -15.04 1.91
CA ARG A 164 -2.91 -15.06 0.89
C ARG A 164 -4.27 -15.02 1.57
N LEU A 165 -5.01 -13.94 1.34
CA LEU A 165 -6.32 -13.74 1.94
C LEU A 165 -7.39 -13.75 0.85
N SER A 166 -8.48 -14.46 1.10
CA SER A 166 -9.70 -14.32 0.30
C SER A 166 -10.31 -12.93 0.49
N ALA A 167 -11.13 -12.49 -0.47
CA ALA A 167 -11.88 -11.23 -0.36
C ALA A 167 -12.68 -11.16 0.95
N ALA A 168 -13.33 -12.25 1.36
CA ALA A 168 -14.14 -12.31 2.57
C ALA A 168 -13.31 -12.09 3.86
N GLN A 169 -12.14 -12.74 3.97
CA GLN A 169 -11.25 -12.56 5.12
C GLN A 169 -10.78 -11.10 5.21
N PHE A 170 -10.48 -10.50 4.06
CA PHE A 170 -10.04 -9.11 4.03
C PHE A 170 -11.18 -8.14 4.39
N GLU A 171 -12.37 -8.34 3.83
CA GLU A 171 -13.56 -7.52 4.13
C GLU A 171 -13.92 -7.58 5.63
N GLU A 172 -13.74 -8.71 6.29
CA GLU A 172 -13.90 -8.82 7.74
C GLU A 172 -12.89 -7.95 8.51
N ALA A 173 -11.62 -7.97 8.12
CA ALA A 173 -10.60 -7.10 8.71
C ALA A 173 -10.90 -5.61 8.46
N VAL A 174 -11.39 -5.26 7.27
CA VAL A 174 -11.82 -3.89 6.95
C VAL A 174 -12.96 -3.46 7.86
N ARG A 175 -14.02 -4.26 7.97
CA ARG A 175 -15.16 -3.96 8.84
C ARG A 175 -14.71 -3.74 10.28
N PHE A 176 -13.81 -4.59 10.78
CA PHE A 176 -13.24 -4.38 12.12
C PHE A 176 -12.57 -3.00 12.26
N MET A 177 -11.71 -2.62 11.31
CA MET A 177 -10.98 -1.33 11.40
C MET A 177 -11.89 -0.11 11.26
N VAL A 178 -13.00 -0.25 10.55
CA VAL A 178 -13.96 0.83 10.30
C VAL A 178 -14.97 0.94 11.45
N ASP A 179 -15.47 -0.17 11.97
CA ASP A 179 -16.57 -0.20 12.96
C ASP A 179 -16.08 -0.05 14.41
N GLN A 180 -14.81 -0.34 14.69
CA GLN A 180 -14.29 -0.28 16.05
C GLN A 180 -13.77 1.11 16.45
N PRO A 181 -13.95 1.51 17.72
CA PRO A 181 -13.36 2.72 18.28
C PRO A 181 -11.85 2.78 18.11
N THR A 182 -11.29 3.99 18.05
CA THR A 182 -9.84 4.21 18.05
C THR A 182 -9.18 3.55 19.25
N SER A 183 -9.80 3.61 20.43
CA SER A 183 -9.29 2.99 21.65
C SER A 183 -9.16 1.47 21.56
N VAL A 184 -10.01 0.79 20.79
CA VAL A 184 -9.91 -0.66 20.56
C VAL A 184 -8.78 -0.96 19.57
N LYS A 185 -8.67 -0.16 18.50
CA LYS A 185 -7.63 -0.31 17.48
C LYS A 185 -6.22 -0.08 18.05
N ALA A 186 -6.09 0.88 18.97
CA ALA A 186 -4.84 1.17 19.68
C ALA A 186 -4.33 0.00 20.56
N LEU A 187 -5.19 -0.97 20.91
CA LEU A 187 -4.79 -2.15 21.68
C LEU A 187 -4.26 -3.29 20.80
N LEU A 188 -4.29 -3.15 19.47
CA LEU A 188 -3.81 -4.17 18.55
C LEU A 188 -2.28 -4.20 18.55
N GLY A 189 -1.68 -5.20 19.18
CA GLY A 189 -0.22 -5.31 19.36
C GLY A 189 0.60 -5.51 18.07
N PHE A 190 -0.05 -5.61 16.90
CA PHE A 190 0.59 -5.63 15.59
C PHE A 190 0.54 -4.28 14.87
N MET A 191 -0.22 -3.30 15.38
CA MET A 191 -0.37 -1.98 14.76
C MET A 191 0.67 -1.01 15.34
N PRO A 192 1.47 -0.34 14.50
CA PRO A 192 2.33 0.75 14.96
C PRO A 192 1.53 1.89 15.58
N GLU A 193 2.06 2.49 16.65
CA GLU A 193 1.46 3.64 17.34
C GLU A 193 1.22 4.82 16.39
N GLY A 194 0.07 5.49 16.56
CA GLY A 194 -0.34 6.64 15.76
C GLY A 194 -1.03 6.28 14.43
N ARG A 195 -1.27 4.99 14.15
CA ARG A 195 -2.02 4.55 12.96
C ARG A 195 -3.50 4.29 13.22
N GLU A 196 -3.89 4.13 14.47
CA GLU A 196 -5.26 3.87 14.93
C GLU A 196 -6.27 4.91 14.42
N ASP A 197 -5.83 6.16 14.21
CA ASP A 197 -6.67 7.26 13.72
C ASP A 197 -6.89 7.24 12.20
N VAL A 198 -6.01 6.58 11.44
CA VAL A 198 -6.01 6.63 9.97
C VAL A 198 -6.27 5.27 9.32
N ILE A 199 -6.17 4.17 10.08
CA ILE A 199 -6.29 2.82 9.54
C ILE A 199 -7.67 2.55 8.92
N ALA A 200 -8.74 3.16 9.44
CA ALA A 200 -10.09 3.02 8.87
C ALA A 200 -10.16 3.56 7.43
N ALA A 201 -9.55 4.72 7.17
CA ALA A 201 -9.45 5.29 5.85
C ALA A 201 -8.61 4.43 4.90
N GLY A 202 -7.44 3.97 5.36
CA GLY A 202 -6.61 3.03 4.60
C GLY A 202 -7.35 1.74 4.26
N ALA A 203 -8.14 1.22 5.20
CA ALA A 203 -8.93 0.00 5.01
C ALA A 203 -10.01 0.18 3.95
N LEU A 204 -10.68 1.34 3.90
CA LEU A 204 -11.63 1.64 2.83
C LEU A 204 -10.93 1.77 1.47
N ILE A 205 -9.78 2.45 1.39
CA ILE A 205 -9.00 2.55 0.14
C ILE A 205 -8.68 1.15 -0.41
N TRP A 206 -8.10 0.30 0.43
CA TRP A 206 -7.74 -1.05 0.02
C TRP A 206 -8.97 -1.88 -0.35
N SER A 207 -10.05 -1.80 0.44
CA SER A 207 -11.31 -2.48 0.14
C SER A 207 -11.82 -2.15 -1.28
N ARG A 208 -11.85 -0.85 -1.64
CA ARG A 208 -12.29 -0.41 -2.97
C ARG A 208 -11.35 -0.90 -4.08
N ILE A 209 -10.04 -0.87 -3.86
CA ILE A 209 -9.05 -1.39 -4.81
C ILE A 209 -9.26 -2.90 -5.03
N VAL A 210 -9.38 -3.69 -3.96
CA VAL A 210 -9.62 -5.14 -4.05
C VAL A 210 -10.91 -5.40 -4.81
N THR A 211 -12.05 -4.83 -4.37
CA THR A 211 -13.34 -5.04 -5.03
C THR A 211 -13.27 -4.74 -6.53
N ARG A 212 -12.64 -3.63 -6.90
CA ARG A 212 -12.54 -3.18 -8.29
C ARG A 212 -11.64 -4.08 -9.12
N VAL A 213 -10.45 -4.42 -8.63
CA VAL A 213 -9.52 -5.33 -9.32
C VAL A 213 -10.15 -6.70 -9.52
N LEU A 214 -10.76 -7.28 -8.49
CA LEU A 214 -11.42 -8.58 -8.59
C LEU A 214 -12.56 -8.56 -9.62
N ALA A 215 -13.38 -7.51 -9.62
CA ALA A 215 -14.47 -7.36 -10.59
C ALA A 215 -13.95 -7.23 -12.03
N ARG A 216 -12.88 -6.47 -12.28
CA ARG A 216 -12.28 -6.33 -13.61
C ARG A 216 -11.64 -7.64 -14.10
N ALA A 217 -10.90 -8.33 -13.24
CA ALA A 217 -10.28 -9.61 -13.56
C ALA A 217 -11.34 -10.70 -13.85
N GLN A 218 -12.43 -10.73 -13.07
CA GLN A 218 -13.57 -11.61 -13.32
C GLN A 218 -14.21 -11.33 -14.69
N ALA A 219 -14.47 -10.05 -15.01
CA ALA A 219 -15.07 -9.66 -16.30
C ALA A 219 -14.16 -9.98 -17.49
N ALA A 220 -12.83 -9.95 -17.29
CA ALA A 220 -11.83 -10.32 -18.29
C ALA A 220 -11.61 -11.85 -18.43
N GLY A 221 -12.33 -12.67 -17.65
CA GLY A 221 -12.29 -14.13 -17.75
C GLY A 221 -11.13 -14.78 -16.99
N HIS A 222 -10.55 -14.09 -16.00
CA HIS A 222 -9.50 -14.63 -15.15
C HIS A 222 -9.67 -14.18 -13.69
N PRO A 223 -10.60 -14.82 -12.95
CA PRO A 223 -10.86 -14.48 -11.57
C PRO A 223 -9.60 -14.57 -10.71
N ILE A 224 -9.48 -13.64 -9.77
CA ILE A 224 -8.48 -13.65 -8.72
C ILE A 224 -9.19 -14.09 -7.44
N GLU A 225 -8.77 -15.19 -6.83
CA GLU A 225 -9.43 -15.75 -5.64
C GLU A 225 -8.89 -15.15 -4.34
N GLN A 226 -7.64 -14.69 -4.38
CA GLN A 226 -6.90 -14.26 -3.21
C GLN A 226 -6.01 -13.07 -3.53
N VAL A 227 -5.84 -12.20 -2.54
CA VAL A 227 -4.88 -11.10 -2.55
C VAL A 227 -3.66 -11.48 -1.71
N VAL A 228 -2.49 -10.99 -2.11
CA VAL A 228 -1.21 -11.32 -1.47
C VAL A 228 -0.70 -10.09 -0.73
N THR A 229 -0.13 -10.28 0.46
CA THR A 229 0.57 -9.22 1.20
C THR A 229 2.07 -9.39 1.06
N SER A 230 2.80 -8.28 0.86
CA SER A 230 4.25 -8.28 0.94
C SER A 230 4.74 -7.27 1.99
N GLU A 231 5.63 -7.75 2.85
CA GLU A 231 6.43 -6.94 3.78
C GLU A 231 7.61 -6.25 3.09
N HIS A 232 7.95 -6.66 1.87
CA HIS A 232 9.10 -6.12 1.17
C HIS A 232 8.77 -4.81 0.48
N ASP A 233 9.74 -3.91 0.46
CA ASP A 233 9.60 -2.57 -0.10
C ASP A 233 10.79 -2.22 -1.00
N ILE A 234 10.98 -0.92 -1.26
CA ILE A 234 12.09 -0.43 -2.07
C ILE A 234 13.47 -0.88 -1.55
N LEU A 235 13.65 -1.05 -0.24
CA LEU A 235 14.92 -1.50 0.35
C LEU A 235 15.28 -2.90 -0.14
N ASP A 236 14.30 -3.81 -0.22
CA ASP A 236 14.50 -5.16 -0.75
C ASP A 236 14.82 -5.12 -2.24
N GLY A 237 14.17 -4.24 -2.99
CA GLY A 237 14.47 -4.03 -4.41
C GLY A 237 15.90 -3.52 -4.64
N ILE A 238 16.35 -2.59 -3.80
CA ILE A 238 17.74 -2.08 -3.83
C ILE A 238 18.71 -3.20 -3.49
N ALA A 239 18.44 -3.99 -2.45
CA ALA A 239 19.29 -5.09 -2.03
C ALA A 239 19.42 -6.17 -3.13
N GLN A 240 18.34 -6.51 -3.81
CA GLN A 240 18.37 -7.46 -4.94
C GLN A 240 19.16 -6.94 -6.13
N ALA A 241 19.03 -5.66 -6.48
CA ALA A 241 19.75 -5.05 -7.59
C ALA A 241 21.28 -4.99 -7.38
N MET A 242 21.76 -5.34 -6.18
CA MET A 242 23.19 -5.39 -5.83
C MET A 242 23.82 -6.79 -5.96
N ILE A 243 23.03 -7.84 -6.21
CA ILE A 243 23.48 -9.24 -6.36
C ILE A 243 23.63 -9.58 -7.85
#